data_AF-A0A925AR07-F1
#
_entry.id   AF-A0A925AR07-F1
#
_cell.length_a   1.000
_cell.length_b   1.000
_cell.length_c   1.000
_cell.angle_alpha   90.00
_cell.angle_beta   90.00
_cell.angle_gamma   90.00
#
_symmetry.space_group_name_H-M   'P 1'
#
loop_
_entity.id
_entity.type
_entity.pdbx_description
1 polymer ?
#
loop_
_entity_poly.entity_id
_entity_poly.type
_entity_poly.pdbx_seq_one_letter_code
_entity_poly.pdbx_strand_id
1 'polypeptide(L)'
;ALQPQIDRAVAYLKSLQWTDQTRPEFVNPNEANTGKQVVASEADPFYGGWGYGGRSRGAGRPDLSNAQLAIEALNDAKISKDDPAYQRAVQFITRCQNFSETNDQSWAGTDGGFTYGPSDNRQGESMAGSFTDESGTRRLRSMGTMSYAGLKSLIYAGVTRDDPRVRAAWGWINNNFTLDVHPGMAELGVEEGKRGLFYYYMTVGKTLHAYGQPTIKTRDGKEIDWRRALIEKAAELQQPDGSWVGVNKYMEDNPVLVTAYTLLALQEAQADLKGAK
;
A
#
# COMPACT_ATOMS: atom_id res chain seq x y z
N ALA A 1 -24.91 -16.64 4.85
CA ALA A 1 -26.03 -15.80 4.36
C ALA A 1 -25.61 -14.82 3.27
N LEU A 2 -24.41 -14.21 3.32
CA LEU A 2 -23.99 -13.17 2.36
C LEU A 2 -23.13 -13.67 1.18
N GLN A 3 -22.95 -14.99 1.00
CA GLN A 3 -22.07 -15.52 -0.06
C GLN A 3 -22.43 -14.99 -1.46
N PRO A 4 -23.71 -14.96 -1.89
CA PRO A 4 -24.05 -14.43 -3.21
C PRO A 4 -23.69 -12.95 -3.40
N GLN A 5 -23.73 -12.14 -2.33
CA GLN A 5 -23.33 -10.74 -2.34
C GLN A 5 -21.80 -10.61 -2.45
N ILE A 6 -21.06 -11.44 -1.71
CA ILE A 6 -19.59 -11.52 -1.76
C ILE A 6 -19.14 -11.92 -3.17
N ASP A 7 -19.78 -12.94 -3.76
CA ASP A 7 -19.43 -13.41 -5.11
C ASP A 7 -19.62 -12.31 -6.17
N ARG A 8 -20.71 -11.53 -6.07
CA ARG A 8 -20.94 -10.37 -6.95
C ARG A 8 -19.90 -9.27 -6.75
N ALA A 9 -19.53 -8.99 -5.50
CA ALA A 9 -18.51 -7.99 -5.19
C ALA A 9 -17.12 -8.42 -5.71
N VAL A 10 -16.75 -9.69 -5.55
CA VAL A 10 -15.52 -10.26 -6.09
C VAL A 10 -15.50 -10.18 -7.61
N ALA A 11 -16.59 -10.56 -8.28
CA ALA A 11 -16.69 -10.46 -9.74
C ALA A 11 -16.50 -9.02 -10.23
N TYR A 12 -17.15 -8.06 -9.56
CA TYR A 12 -16.99 -6.63 -9.86
C TYR A 12 -15.56 -6.12 -9.61
N LEU A 13 -14.94 -6.47 -8.48
CA LEU A 13 -13.54 -6.10 -8.22
C LEU A 13 -12.59 -6.65 -9.29
N LYS A 14 -12.81 -7.89 -9.74
CA LYS A 14 -12.00 -8.49 -10.82
C LYS A 14 -12.23 -7.80 -12.16
N SER A 15 -13.45 -7.34 -12.47
CA SER A 15 -13.71 -6.59 -13.70
C SER A 15 -13.07 -5.19 -13.71
N LEU A 16 -12.74 -4.64 -12.54
CA LEU A 16 -12.02 -3.37 -12.41
C LEU A 16 -10.49 -3.52 -12.50
N GLN A 17 -9.95 -4.74 -12.51
CA GLN A 17 -8.49 -4.94 -12.61
C GLN A 17 -8.00 -4.55 -14.00
N TRP A 18 -6.91 -3.79 -14.06
CA TRP A 18 -6.37 -3.27 -15.31
C TRP A 18 -5.60 -4.38 -16.05
N THR A 19 -6.04 -4.71 -17.26
CA THR A 19 -5.47 -5.73 -18.16
C THR A 19 -5.64 -5.24 -19.60
N ASP A 20 -5.02 -5.92 -20.55
CA ASP A 20 -5.18 -5.65 -21.99
C ASP A 20 -6.63 -5.83 -22.49
N GLN A 21 -7.42 -6.62 -21.76
CA GLN A 21 -8.83 -6.91 -22.06
C GLN A 21 -9.80 -5.96 -21.35
N THR A 22 -9.40 -5.38 -20.23
CA THR A 22 -10.24 -4.42 -19.51
C THR A 22 -10.11 -3.04 -20.10
N ARG A 23 -11.21 -2.31 -20.06
CA ARG A 23 -11.23 -0.87 -20.34
C ARG A 23 -11.59 -0.19 -19.03
N PRO A 24 -10.82 0.82 -18.59
CA PRO A 24 -11.19 1.54 -17.40
C PRO A 24 -12.59 2.12 -17.57
N GLU A 25 -13.47 1.85 -16.61
CA GLU A 25 -14.81 2.41 -16.62
C GLU A 25 -14.73 3.93 -16.43
N PHE A 26 -15.34 4.66 -17.35
CA PHE A 26 -15.49 6.11 -17.26
C PHE A 26 -16.65 6.41 -16.33
N VAL A 27 -16.39 7.07 -15.21
CA VAL A 27 -17.41 7.36 -14.20
C VAL A 27 -18.23 8.59 -14.59
N ASN A 28 -17.73 9.38 -15.54
CA ASN A 28 -18.39 10.57 -16.07
C ASN A 28 -18.34 10.55 -17.62
N PRO A 29 -19.47 10.76 -18.32
CA PRO A 29 -19.48 10.86 -19.79
C PRO A 29 -18.63 11.99 -20.36
N ASN A 30 -18.20 12.95 -19.52
CA ASN A 30 -17.27 14.02 -19.89
C ASN A 30 -15.78 13.63 -19.72
N GLU A 31 -15.47 12.43 -19.19
CA GLU A 31 -14.09 11.93 -19.15
C GLU A 31 -13.63 11.59 -20.57
N ALA A 32 -12.54 12.24 -21.01
CA ALA A 32 -11.95 11.96 -22.31
C ALA A 32 -11.18 10.63 -22.26
N ASN A 33 -11.56 9.68 -23.11
CA ASN A 33 -10.71 8.53 -23.42
C ASN A 33 -9.48 9.01 -24.20
N THR A 34 -8.41 9.31 -23.49
CA THR A 34 -7.15 9.79 -24.10
C THR A 34 -6.32 8.65 -24.70
N GLY A 35 -6.74 7.39 -24.53
CA GLY A 35 -5.95 6.21 -24.85
C GLY A 35 -4.83 5.92 -23.85
N LYS A 36 -4.41 6.89 -23.01
CA LYS A 36 -3.35 6.72 -22.01
C LYS A 36 -3.70 5.70 -20.93
N GLN A 37 -4.98 5.46 -20.71
CA GLN A 37 -5.49 4.51 -19.73
C GLN A 37 -5.54 3.07 -20.27
N VAL A 38 -5.35 2.87 -21.58
CA VAL A 38 -5.36 1.54 -22.18
C VAL A 38 -4.08 0.81 -21.80
N VAL A 39 -4.23 -0.37 -21.24
CA VAL A 39 -3.15 -1.34 -21.03
C VAL A 39 -2.94 -2.04 -22.37
N ALA A 40 -1.75 -1.91 -22.95
CA ALA A 40 -1.48 -2.50 -24.26
C ALA A 40 -1.15 -4.00 -24.18
N SER A 41 -0.49 -4.42 -23.11
CA SER A 41 -0.07 -5.81 -22.88
C SER A 41 0.36 -6.00 -21.42
N GLU A 42 0.77 -7.21 -21.05
CA GLU A 42 1.34 -7.52 -19.74
C GLU A 42 2.65 -6.77 -19.42
N ALA A 43 3.33 -6.27 -20.45
CA ALA A 43 4.52 -5.45 -20.29
C ALA A 43 4.20 -3.99 -19.89
N ASP A 44 2.95 -3.56 -20.01
CA ASP A 44 2.53 -2.22 -19.61
C ASP A 44 2.64 -2.06 -18.09
N PRO A 45 3.25 -0.97 -17.57
CA PRO A 45 3.38 -0.75 -16.13
C PRO A 45 2.06 -0.77 -15.35
N PHE A 46 0.93 -0.50 -16.02
CA PHE A 46 -0.40 -0.51 -15.41
C PHE A 46 -1.02 -1.90 -15.27
N TYR A 47 -0.49 -2.90 -15.98
CA TYR A 47 -1.07 -4.25 -15.99
C TYR A 47 -1.11 -4.86 -14.59
N GLY A 48 -2.28 -5.36 -14.21
CA GLY A 48 -2.59 -6.04 -12.96
C GLY A 48 -3.01 -5.15 -11.79
N GLY A 49 -3.01 -3.83 -11.96
CA GLY A 49 -3.35 -2.89 -10.89
C GLY A 49 -4.84 -2.56 -10.77
N TRP A 50 -5.17 -1.81 -9.72
CA TRP A 50 -6.47 -1.15 -9.51
C TRP A 50 -6.23 0.32 -9.19
N GLY A 51 -7.20 1.17 -9.50
CA GLY A 51 -7.13 2.59 -9.19
C GLY A 51 -8.52 3.16 -8.94
N TYR A 52 -8.60 4.47 -8.71
CA TYR A 52 -9.85 5.21 -8.49
C TYR A 52 -10.80 5.26 -9.71
N GLY A 53 -10.46 4.60 -10.82
CA GLY A 53 -11.12 4.78 -12.11
C GLY A 53 -10.84 6.16 -12.70
N GLY A 54 -11.73 6.65 -13.57
CA GLY A 54 -11.60 7.97 -14.22
C GLY A 54 -11.65 9.19 -13.28
N ARG A 55 -11.89 9.00 -11.97
CA ARG A 55 -11.88 10.05 -10.95
C ARG A 55 -10.49 10.43 -10.42
N SER A 56 -9.42 9.74 -10.83
CA SER A 56 -8.07 10.16 -10.45
C SER A 56 -7.75 11.55 -11.04
N ARG A 57 -6.81 12.28 -10.43
CA ARG A 57 -6.27 13.50 -11.07
C ARG A 57 -5.61 13.11 -12.39
N GLY A 58 -6.15 13.56 -13.52
CA GLY A 58 -5.60 13.28 -14.84
C GLY A 58 -6.38 12.20 -15.57
N ALA A 59 -5.69 11.34 -16.32
CA ALA A 59 -6.34 10.36 -17.18
C ALA A 59 -6.92 9.18 -16.37
N GLY A 60 -6.48 8.99 -15.12
CA GLY A 60 -6.73 7.75 -14.41
C GLY A 60 -5.56 6.78 -14.59
N ARG A 61 -5.18 6.13 -13.50
CA ARG A 61 -4.13 5.11 -13.44
C ARG A 61 -4.38 4.16 -12.27
N PRO A 62 -3.82 2.96 -12.30
CA PRO A 62 -3.73 2.14 -11.12
C PRO A 62 -2.70 2.70 -10.12
N ASP A 63 -2.89 2.34 -8.85
CA ASP A 63 -2.01 2.70 -7.75
C ASP A 63 -2.01 1.62 -6.66
N LEU A 64 -0.94 1.58 -5.88
CA LEU A 64 -0.77 0.55 -4.85
C LEU A 64 -1.76 0.74 -3.67
N SER A 65 -2.26 1.96 -3.44
CA SER A 65 -3.22 2.23 -2.37
C SER A 65 -4.58 1.58 -2.63
N ASN A 66 -5.07 1.62 -3.86
CA ASN A 66 -6.30 0.94 -4.28
C ASN A 66 -6.05 -0.56 -4.49
N ALA A 67 -4.93 -0.93 -5.12
CA ALA A 67 -4.60 -2.33 -5.33
C ALA A 67 -4.57 -3.12 -4.02
N GLN A 68 -3.96 -2.58 -2.95
CA GLN A 68 -3.92 -3.29 -1.67
C GLN A 68 -5.32 -3.59 -1.08
N LEU A 69 -6.30 -2.70 -1.29
CA LEU A 69 -7.67 -2.89 -0.79
C LEU A 69 -8.41 -3.95 -1.61
N ALA A 70 -8.23 -3.95 -2.94
CA ALA A 70 -8.80 -4.99 -3.79
C ALA A 70 -8.22 -6.38 -3.43
N ILE A 71 -6.91 -6.46 -3.23
CA ILE A 71 -6.20 -7.71 -2.89
C ILE A 71 -6.61 -8.21 -1.51
N GLU A 72 -6.76 -7.32 -0.53
CA GLU A 72 -7.30 -7.63 0.81
C GLU A 72 -8.73 -8.17 0.70
N ALA A 73 -9.61 -7.54 -0.07
CA ALA A 73 -10.98 -8.01 -0.27
C ALA A 73 -11.02 -9.41 -0.92
N LEU A 74 -10.16 -9.70 -1.91
CA LEU A 74 -10.03 -11.04 -2.48
C LEU A 74 -9.55 -12.06 -1.43
N ASN A 75 -8.65 -11.64 -0.54
CA ASN A 75 -8.12 -12.50 0.52
C ASN A 75 -9.21 -12.84 1.54
N ASP A 76 -9.96 -11.85 1.98
CA ASP A 76 -11.05 -12.01 2.95
C ASP A 76 -12.21 -12.84 2.39
N ALA A 77 -12.46 -12.71 1.08
CA ALA A 77 -13.39 -13.56 0.34
C ALA A 77 -12.86 -14.99 0.10
N LYS A 78 -11.65 -15.31 0.58
CA LYS A 78 -11.00 -16.63 0.48
C LYS A 78 -10.84 -17.11 -0.96
N ILE A 79 -10.56 -16.17 -1.88
CA ILE A 79 -10.26 -16.52 -3.27
C ILE A 79 -8.94 -17.30 -3.32
N SER A 80 -8.91 -18.35 -4.16
CA SER A 80 -7.71 -19.17 -4.36
C SER A 80 -6.52 -18.30 -4.76
N LYS A 81 -5.32 -18.60 -4.23
CA LYS A 81 -4.09 -17.90 -4.61
C LYS A 81 -3.64 -18.21 -6.05
N ASP A 82 -4.18 -19.28 -6.64
CA ASP A 82 -4.03 -19.61 -8.05
C ASP A 82 -4.94 -18.79 -8.97
N ASP A 83 -5.85 -17.97 -8.41
CA ASP A 83 -6.72 -17.12 -9.21
C ASP A 83 -5.87 -16.13 -10.05
N PRO A 84 -6.14 -16.01 -11.36
CA PRO A 84 -5.38 -15.12 -12.23
C PRO A 84 -5.32 -13.66 -11.75
N ALA A 85 -6.30 -13.21 -10.96
CA ALA A 85 -6.28 -11.87 -10.39
C ALA A 85 -5.07 -11.63 -9.49
N TYR A 86 -4.66 -12.62 -8.69
CA TYR A 86 -3.47 -12.50 -7.84
C TYR A 86 -2.18 -12.52 -8.66
N GLN A 87 -2.08 -13.36 -9.69
CA GLN A 87 -0.89 -13.44 -10.54
C GLN A 87 -0.61 -12.10 -11.23
N ARG A 88 -1.66 -11.48 -11.79
CA ARG A 88 -1.56 -10.13 -12.37
C ARG A 88 -1.21 -9.09 -11.31
N ALA A 89 -1.84 -9.16 -10.13
CA ALA A 89 -1.55 -8.25 -9.03
C ALA A 89 -0.08 -8.32 -8.59
N VAL A 90 0.51 -9.51 -8.50
CA VAL A 90 1.93 -9.70 -8.14
C VAL A 90 2.86 -8.96 -9.11
N GLN A 91 2.55 -8.97 -10.41
CA GLN A 91 3.32 -8.21 -11.40
C GLN A 91 3.21 -6.70 -11.13
N PHE A 92 2.01 -6.18 -10.92
CA PHE A 92 1.80 -4.77 -10.59
C PHE A 92 2.51 -4.35 -9.30
N ILE A 93 2.39 -5.15 -8.23
CA ILE A 93 3.05 -4.88 -6.93
C ILE A 93 4.57 -4.87 -7.10
N THR A 94 5.13 -5.82 -7.84
CA THR A 94 6.57 -5.88 -8.14
C THR A 94 7.02 -4.59 -8.83
N ARG A 95 6.22 -4.08 -9.78
CA ARG A 95 6.46 -2.80 -10.45
C ARG A 95 6.33 -1.58 -9.57
N CYS A 96 5.73 -1.71 -8.38
CA CYS A 96 5.65 -0.65 -7.38
C CYS A 96 6.84 -0.65 -6.40
N GLN A 97 7.67 -1.70 -6.41
CA GLN A 97 8.77 -1.87 -5.44
C GLN A 97 10.06 -1.23 -5.94
N ASN A 98 10.78 -0.51 -5.09
CA ASN A 98 12.16 -0.11 -5.32
C ASN A 98 13.11 -1.29 -5.09
N PHE A 99 13.01 -2.29 -5.97
CA PHE A 99 13.85 -3.48 -5.98
C PHE A 99 14.18 -3.91 -7.42
N SER A 100 15.17 -3.24 -8.01
CA SER A 100 15.57 -3.38 -9.42
C SER A 100 16.02 -4.79 -9.84
N GLU A 101 16.27 -5.70 -8.90
CA GLU A 101 16.52 -7.12 -9.22
C GLU A 101 15.30 -7.82 -9.83
N THR A 102 14.09 -7.31 -9.56
CA THR A 102 12.82 -7.90 -10.04
C THR A 102 11.88 -6.88 -10.69
N ASN A 103 12.06 -5.59 -10.42
CA ASN A 103 11.25 -4.53 -11.01
C ASN A 103 11.87 -4.07 -12.34
N ASP A 104 11.10 -4.23 -13.43
CA ASP A 104 11.46 -3.87 -14.81
C ASP A 104 11.34 -2.35 -15.12
N GLN A 105 10.92 -1.53 -14.16
CA GLN A 105 10.72 -0.10 -14.33
C GLN A 105 12.02 0.70 -14.16
N SER A 106 12.27 1.67 -15.06
CA SER A 106 13.52 2.45 -15.10
C SER A 106 13.79 3.28 -13.84
N TRP A 107 12.74 3.62 -13.10
CA TRP A 107 12.82 4.41 -11.86
C TRP A 107 13.05 3.57 -10.61
N ALA A 108 13.02 2.24 -10.71
CA ALA A 108 13.14 1.34 -9.56
C ALA A 108 14.49 1.52 -8.85
N GLY A 109 14.47 1.75 -7.54
CA GLY A 109 15.64 1.76 -6.69
C GLY A 109 16.02 0.37 -6.17
N THR A 110 16.83 0.35 -5.11
CA THR A 110 17.32 -0.89 -4.46
C THR A 110 17.05 -0.93 -2.95
N ASP A 111 16.30 0.04 -2.41
CA ASP A 111 16.07 0.14 -0.97
C ASP A 111 15.07 -0.91 -0.42
N GLY A 112 14.35 -1.61 -1.30
CA GLY A 112 13.38 -2.66 -0.99
C GLY A 112 11.98 -2.16 -0.61
N GLY A 113 11.81 -0.85 -0.42
CA GLY A 113 10.51 -0.24 -0.11
C GLY A 113 9.64 -0.08 -1.35
N PHE A 114 8.49 0.58 -1.22
CA PHE A 114 7.54 0.76 -2.32
C PHE A 114 7.16 2.22 -2.54
N THR A 115 6.84 2.51 -3.79
CA THR A 115 6.33 3.79 -4.27
C THR A 115 4.80 3.72 -4.42
N TYR A 116 4.18 4.82 -4.86
CA TYR A 116 2.73 4.86 -5.06
C TYR A 116 2.29 4.08 -6.30
N GLY A 117 3.18 3.92 -7.29
CA GLY A 117 2.93 3.15 -8.50
C GLY A 117 3.46 3.83 -9.76
N PRO A 118 3.06 3.37 -10.95
CA PRO A 118 3.67 3.74 -12.23
C PRO A 118 3.36 5.14 -12.78
N SER A 119 2.51 5.96 -12.14
CA SER A 119 2.07 7.32 -12.55
C SER A 119 1.31 7.41 -13.89
N ASP A 120 0.62 8.53 -14.16
CA ASP A 120 -0.21 8.71 -15.37
C ASP A 120 0.63 8.66 -16.67
N ASN A 121 1.92 9.00 -16.56
CA ASN A 121 2.86 9.01 -17.68
C ASN A 121 3.76 7.77 -17.72
N ARG A 122 3.50 6.74 -16.91
CA ARG A 122 4.30 5.50 -16.81
C ARG A 122 5.76 5.72 -16.38
N GLN A 123 6.05 6.85 -15.72
CA GLN A 123 7.40 7.19 -15.22
C GLN A 123 7.50 7.13 -13.69
N GLY A 124 6.51 6.52 -13.05
CA GLY A 124 6.48 6.27 -11.63
C GLY A 124 6.17 7.52 -10.79
N GLU A 125 5.49 7.28 -9.67
CA GLU A 125 5.08 8.31 -8.72
C GLU A 125 5.29 7.85 -7.30
N SER A 126 5.78 8.77 -6.48
CA SER A 126 5.81 8.62 -5.03
C SER A 126 5.37 9.92 -4.41
N MET A 127 4.50 9.84 -3.40
CA MET A 127 4.09 11.00 -2.63
C MET A 127 5.25 11.54 -1.78
N ALA A 128 6.27 10.71 -1.52
CA ALA A 128 7.54 11.11 -0.90
C ALA A 128 8.52 11.77 -1.90
N GLY A 129 8.10 11.97 -3.15
CA GLY A 129 8.90 12.64 -4.17
C GLY A 129 9.98 11.76 -4.81
N SER A 130 10.88 12.42 -5.53
CA SER A 130 11.99 11.81 -6.25
C SER A 130 13.32 12.42 -5.85
N PHE A 131 14.41 11.71 -6.13
CA PHE A 131 15.78 12.19 -5.98
C PHE A 131 16.62 11.75 -7.18
N THR A 132 17.78 12.37 -7.36
CA THR A 132 18.77 11.92 -8.35
C THR A 132 19.84 11.12 -7.61
N ASP A 133 20.08 9.88 -8.03
CA ASP A 133 21.13 9.04 -7.44
C ASP A 133 22.53 9.45 -7.92
N GLU A 134 23.57 8.81 -7.38
CA GLU A 134 24.97 9.10 -7.72
C GLU A 134 25.29 8.88 -9.21
N SER A 135 24.49 8.06 -9.91
CA SER A 135 24.63 7.83 -11.36
C SER A 135 23.97 8.91 -12.22
N GLY A 136 23.31 9.89 -11.60
CA GLY A 136 22.53 10.91 -12.31
C GLY A 136 21.11 10.43 -12.70
N THR A 137 20.68 9.26 -12.22
CA THR A 137 19.37 8.70 -12.56
C THR A 137 18.29 9.18 -11.60
N ARG A 138 17.13 9.57 -12.14
CA ARG A 138 15.95 9.88 -11.31
C ARG A 138 15.40 8.61 -10.67
N ARG A 139 15.36 8.59 -9.34
CA ARG A 139 14.75 7.55 -8.51
C ARG A 139 13.57 8.10 -7.73
N LEU A 140 12.68 7.21 -7.31
CA LEU A 140 11.55 7.55 -6.46
C LEU A 140 11.85 7.16 -5.01
N ARG A 141 11.45 7.99 -4.05
CA ARG A 141 11.54 7.62 -2.63
C ARG A 141 10.48 6.59 -2.28
N SER A 142 10.88 5.54 -1.57
CA SER A 142 9.94 4.64 -0.90
C SER A 142 9.22 5.38 0.23
N MET A 143 7.97 5.01 0.52
CA MET A 143 7.16 5.65 1.56
C MET A 143 6.45 4.63 2.45
N GLY A 144 6.29 4.95 3.74
CA GLY A 144 5.79 4.04 4.77
C GLY A 144 4.55 3.27 4.34
N THR A 145 3.43 3.96 4.14
CA THR A 145 2.15 3.32 3.77
C THR A 145 2.29 2.35 2.60
N MET A 146 3.02 2.74 1.54
CA MET A 146 3.15 1.90 0.35
C MET A 146 4.07 0.70 0.60
N SER A 147 5.15 0.87 1.37
CA SER A 147 6.03 -0.25 1.74
C SER A 147 5.30 -1.33 2.53
N TYR A 148 4.48 -0.93 3.51
CA TYR A 148 3.64 -1.86 4.25
C TYR A 148 2.53 -2.46 3.39
N ALA A 149 1.87 -1.65 2.54
CA ALA A 149 0.82 -2.13 1.63
C ALA A 149 1.35 -3.15 0.61
N GLY A 150 2.53 -2.90 0.03
CA GLY A 150 3.20 -3.78 -0.92
C GLY A 150 3.54 -5.13 -0.29
N LEU A 151 4.17 -5.13 0.89
CA LEU A 151 4.47 -6.35 1.64
C LEU A 151 3.20 -7.17 1.93
N LYS A 152 2.16 -6.54 2.50
CA LYS A 152 0.88 -7.22 2.79
C LYS A 152 0.26 -7.80 1.53
N SER A 153 0.29 -7.06 0.44
CA SER A 153 -0.28 -7.49 -0.84
C SER A 153 0.45 -8.69 -1.41
N LEU A 154 1.79 -8.76 -1.29
CA LEU A 154 2.57 -9.95 -1.67
C LEU A 154 2.15 -11.18 -0.83
N ILE A 155 2.04 -11.02 0.49
CA ILE A 155 1.62 -12.10 1.39
C ILE A 155 0.21 -12.60 1.03
N TYR A 156 -0.74 -11.67 0.86
CA TYR A 156 -2.11 -12.01 0.48
C TYR A 156 -2.22 -12.61 -0.92
N ALA A 157 -1.26 -12.36 -1.82
CA ALA A 157 -1.17 -13.02 -3.11
C ALA A 157 -0.46 -14.39 -3.06
N GLY A 158 -0.09 -14.89 -1.87
CA GLY A 158 0.56 -16.18 -1.69
C GLY A 158 2.07 -16.17 -1.91
N VAL A 159 2.70 -15.00 -2.04
CA VAL A 159 4.16 -14.89 -2.13
C VAL A 159 4.78 -15.19 -0.76
N THR A 160 5.73 -16.13 -0.74
CA THR A 160 6.32 -16.64 0.50
C THR A 160 7.32 -15.67 1.12
N ARG A 161 7.64 -15.86 2.41
CA ARG A 161 8.65 -15.05 3.12
C ARG A 161 10.06 -15.20 2.55
N ASP A 162 10.34 -16.30 1.85
CA ASP A 162 11.63 -16.55 1.20
C ASP A 162 11.75 -15.93 -0.19
N ASP A 163 10.71 -15.24 -0.66
CA ASP A 163 10.81 -14.45 -1.88
C ASP A 163 11.72 -13.22 -1.65
N PRO A 164 12.66 -12.92 -2.55
CA PRO A 164 13.55 -11.77 -2.40
C PRO A 164 12.81 -10.44 -2.27
N ARG A 165 11.64 -10.29 -2.92
CA ARG A 165 10.80 -9.08 -2.80
C ARG A 165 10.25 -8.90 -1.40
N VAL A 166 9.81 -9.99 -0.77
CA VAL A 166 9.31 -9.98 0.61
C VAL A 166 10.44 -9.68 1.60
N ARG A 167 11.60 -10.30 1.42
CA ARG A 167 12.79 -10.00 2.26
C ARG A 167 13.25 -8.55 2.13
N ALA A 168 13.31 -8.01 0.92
CA ALA A 168 13.68 -6.62 0.68
C ALA A 168 12.70 -5.65 1.34
N ALA A 169 11.39 -5.91 1.23
CA ALA A 169 10.35 -5.12 1.89
C ALA A 169 10.48 -5.15 3.42
N TRP A 170 10.71 -6.32 4.00
CA TRP A 170 10.95 -6.46 5.44
C TRP A 170 12.23 -5.75 5.90
N GLY A 171 13.30 -5.83 5.10
CA GLY A 171 14.53 -5.08 5.33
C GLY A 171 14.29 -3.57 5.37
N TRP A 172 13.50 -3.04 4.43
CA TRP A 172 13.12 -1.64 4.43
C TRP A 172 12.32 -1.26 5.68
N ILE A 173 11.34 -2.09 6.09
CA ILE A 173 10.55 -1.86 7.31
C ILE A 173 11.43 -1.83 8.56
N ASN A 174 12.33 -2.79 8.75
CA ASN A 174 13.29 -2.80 9.86
C ASN A 174 14.14 -1.53 9.90
N ASN A 175 14.58 -1.04 8.74
CA ASN A 175 15.43 0.14 8.64
C ASN A 175 14.70 1.47 8.84
N ASN A 176 13.37 1.49 8.69
CA ASN A 176 12.56 2.71 8.65
C ASN A 176 11.38 2.69 9.65
N PHE A 177 11.33 1.72 10.56
CA PHE A 177 10.23 1.62 11.52
C PHE A 177 10.17 2.83 12.45
N THR A 178 9.04 3.52 12.42
CA THR A 178 8.66 4.58 13.35
C THR A 178 7.14 4.73 13.33
N LEU A 179 6.59 5.25 14.42
CA LEU A 179 5.20 5.66 14.56
C LEU A 179 5.08 7.17 14.87
N ASP A 180 6.15 7.95 14.71
CA ASP A 180 6.15 9.38 15.00
C ASP A 180 6.00 10.23 13.73
N VAL A 181 6.49 9.71 12.61
CA VAL A 181 6.41 10.33 11.29
C VAL A 181 6.07 9.29 10.23
N HIS A 182 5.56 9.75 9.10
CA HIS A 182 5.36 8.94 7.91
C HIS A 182 6.71 8.77 7.19
N PRO A 183 7.32 7.57 7.21
CA PRO A 183 8.66 7.38 6.64
C PRO A 183 8.67 7.66 5.13
N GLY A 184 9.74 8.29 4.65
CA GLY A 184 9.82 8.76 3.26
C GLY A 184 9.13 10.12 3.05
N MET A 185 7.90 10.32 3.54
CA MET A 185 7.24 11.63 3.47
C MET A 185 7.96 12.68 4.32
N ALA A 186 8.52 12.27 5.47
CA ALA A 186 9.29 13.15 6.35
C ALA A 186 10.53 13.76 5.66
N GLU A 187 11.04 13.14 4.59
CA GLU A 187 12.16 13.68 3.79
C GLU A 187 11.78 14.96 3.03
N LEU A 188 10.48 15.20 2.84
CA LEU A 188 9.96 16.43 2.23
C LEU A 188 9.77 17.56 3.26
N GLY A 189 9.97 17.28 4.55
CA GLY A 189 9.85 18.21 5.65
C GLY A 189 8.93 17.72 6.76
N VAL A 190 9.04 18.37 7.94
CA VAL A 190 8.31 17.99 9.16
C VAL A 190 6.80 17.93 8.95
N GLU A 191 6.23 18.91 8.24
CA GLU A 191 4.78 18.95 7.99
C GLU A 191 4.31 17.90 6.99
N GLU A 192 5.18 17.48 6.05
CA GLU A 192 4.87 16.40 5.11
C GLU A 192 4.89 15.04 5.83
N GLY A 193 5.83 14.86 6.77
CA GLY A 193 5.92 13.67 7.62
C GLY A 193 4.71 13.44 8.53
N LYS A 194 3.85 14.46 8.75
CA LYS A 194 2.61 14.32 9.55
C LYS A 194 1.39 13.91 8.73
N ARG A 195 1.47 13.92 7.40
CA ARG A 195 0.32 13.65 6.52
C ARG A 195 0.07 12.16 6.37
N GLY A 196 -1.18 11.73 6.48
CA GLY A 196 -1.56 10.35 6.23
C GLY A 196 -1.10 9.38 7.32
N LEU A 197 -0.84 9.89 8.54
CA LEU A 197 -0.27 9.10 9.64
C LEU A 197 -1.24 8.03 10.14
N PHE A 198 -2.54 8.32 10.17
CA PHE A 198 -3.53 7.37 10.66
C PHE A 198 -3.85 6.29 9.64
N TYR A 199 -3.89 6.65 8.36
CA TYR A 199 -3.93 5.67 7.27
C TYR A 199 -2.66 4.79 7.26
N TYR A 200 -1.51 5.39 7.55
CA TYR A 200 -0.26 4.66 7.77
C TYR A 200 -0.37 3.67 8.94
N TYR A 201 -0.85 4.08 10.12
CA TYR A 201 -1.02 3.20 11.28
C TYR A 201 -1.95 2.02 11.00
N MET A 202 -3.09 2.25 10.33
CA MET A 202 -3.97 1.16 9.90
C MET A 202 -3.23 0.17 9.00
N THR A 203 -2.47 0.68 8.03
CA THR A 203 -1.71 -0.16 7.10
C THR A 203 -0.60 -0.93 7.84
N VAL A 204 0.11 -0.30 8.77
CA VAL A 204 1.12 -0.93 9.63
C VAL A 204 0.52 -2.10 10.41
N GLY A 205 -0.58 -1.87 11.13
CA GLY A 205 -1.23 -2.90 11.94
C GLY A 205 -1.64 -4.11 11.10
N LYS A 206 -2.33 -3.88 9.97
CA LYS A 206 -2.76 -4.95 9.05
C LYS A 206 -1.58 -5.72 8.47
N THR A 207 -0.54 -5.02 8.01
CA THR A 207 0.63 -5.66 7.41
C THR A 207 1.42 -6.46 8.42
N LEU A 208 1.67 -5.94 9.62
CA LEU A 208 2.48 -6.62 10.63
C LEU A 208 1.78 -7.84 11.21
N HIS A 209 0.46 -7.76 11.41
CA HIS A 209 -0.33 -8.94 11.76
C HIS A 209 -0.29 -9.98 10.63
N ALA A 210 -0.51 -9.59 9.37
CA ALA A 210 -0.39 -10.51 8.23
C ALA A 210 1.02 -11.12 8.09
N TYR A 211 2.05 -10.34 8.42
CA TYR A 211 3.43 -10.80 8.42
C TYR A 211 3.73 -11.75 9.59
N GLY A 212 3.03 -11.65 10.72
CA GLY A 212 3.06 -12.63 11.81
C GLY A 212 4.42 -12.73 12.52
N GLN A 213 5.15 -11.61 12.62
CA GLN A 213 6.35 -11.50 13.47
C GLN A 213 6.04 -10.50 14.60
N PRO A 214 6.24 -10.88 15.87
CA PRO A 214 5.85 -10.04 17.01
C PRO A 214 6.74 -8.81 17.18
N THR A 215 7.99 -8.89 16.73
CA THR A 215 9.00 -7.84 16.94
C THR A 215 9.57 -7.34 15.62
N ILE A 216 9.98 -6.07 15.65
CA ILE A 216 10.74 -5.43 14.59
C ILE A 216 12.13 -5.13 15.12
N LYS A 217 13.15 -5.52 14.36
CA LYS A 217 14.53 -5.18 14.67
C LYS A 217 14.89 -3.90 13.94
N THR A 218 14.96 -2.80 14.67
CA THR A 218 15.25 -1.48 14.09
C THR A 218 16.69 -1.36 13.61
N ARG A 219 16.97 -0.34 12.81
CA ARG A 219 18.32 -0.03 12.30
C ARG A 219 19.38 0.10 13.40
N ASP A 220 19.02 0.64 14.57
CA ASP A 220 19.90 0.77 15.73
C ASP A 220 20.00 -0.52 16.58
N GLY A 221 19.40 -1.61 16.11
CA GLY A 221 19.49 -2.94 16.71
C GLY A 221 18.50 -3.20 17.84
N LYS A 222 17.60 -2.26 18.16
CA LYS A 222 16.55 -2.47 19.16
C LYS A 222 15.50 -3.42 18.63
N GLU A 223 14.95 -4.23 19.52
CA GLU A 223 13.78 -5.04 19.23
C GLU A 223 12.54 -4.35 19.82
N ILE A 224 11.60 -4.00 18.95
CA ILE A 224 10.36 -3.34 19.31
C ILE A 224 9.20 -4.30 19.14
N ASP A 225 8.46 -4.53 20.22
CA ASP A 225 7.12 -5.13 20.13
C ASP A 225 6.19 -4.14 19.45
N TRP A 226 5.92 -4.35 18.16
CA TRP A 226 5.14 -3.41 17.36
C TRP A 226 3.69 -3.30 17.84
N ARG A 227 3.13 -4.37 18.43
CA ARG A 227 1.75 -4.39 18.92
C ARG A 227 1.62 -3.43 20.09
N ARG A 228 2.52 -3.54 21.07
CA ARG A 228 2.57 -2.64 22.22
C ARG A 228 2.85 -1.20 21.80
N ALA A 229 3.85 -0.99 20.95
CA ALA A 229 4.21 0.34 20.46
C ALA A 229 3.04 1.03 19.75
N LEU A 230 2.28 0.29 18.93
CA LEU A 230 1.11 0.82 18.22
C LEU A 230 -0.05 1.16 19.17
N ILE A 231 -0.30 0.31 20.18
CA ILE A 231 -1.32 0.57 21.21
C ILE A 231 -0.96 1.80 22.05
N GLU A 232 0.30 1.90 22.48
CA GLU A 232 0.81 3.03 23.26
C GLU A 232 0.73 4.33 22.45
N LYS A 233 1.16 4.31 21.18
CA LYS A 233 1.04 5.48 20.30
C LYS A 233 -0.42 5.89 20.07
N ALA A 234 -1.33 4.93 19.88
CA ALA A 234 -2.75 5.25 19.74
C ALA A 234 -3.31 5.88 21.03
N ALA A 235 -2.96 5.36 22.21
CA ALA A 235 -3.38 5.95 23.48
C ALA A 235 -2.84 7.38 23.69
N GLU A 236 -1.59 7.63 23.30
CA GLU A 236 -0.96 8.96 23.34
C GLU A 236 -1.71 9.99 22.49
N LEU A 237 -2.19 9.58 21.30
CA LEU A 237 -2.83 10.47 20.34
C LEU A 237 -4.34 10.65 20.53
N GLN A 238 -4.95 9.93 21.47
CA GLN A 238 -6.41 9.95 21.68
C GLN A 238 -6.87 11.28 22.27
N GLN A 239 -7.93 11.85 21.72
CA GLN A 239 -8.55 13.07 22.21
C GLN A 239 -9.41 12.80 23.47
N PRO A 240 -9.71 13.82 24.29
CA PRO A 240 -10.56 13.66 25.48
C PRO A 240 -11.97 13.11 25.20
N ASP A 241 -12.50 13.32 24.00
CA ASP A 241 -13.80 12.79 23.56
C ASP A 241 -13.73 11.34 23.06
N GLY A 242 -12.52 10.74 23.07
CA GLY A 242 -12.24 9.38 22.64
C GLY A 242 -11.92 9.24 21.15
N SER A 243 -12.02 10.31 20.37
CA SER A 243 -11.70 10.29 18.93
C SER A 243 -10.19 10.45 18.65
N TRP A 244 -9.82 10.29 17.39
CA TRP A 244 -8.51 10.67 16.87
C TRP A 244 -8.68 11.62 15.68
N VAL A 245 -7.73 12.53 15.52
CA VAL A 245 -7.67 13.48 14.41
C VAL A 245 -6.22 13.74 14.00
N GLY A 246 -5.97 13.85 12.70
CA GLY A 246 -4.69 14.17 12.11
C GLY A 246 -4.66 15.56 11.50
N VAL A 247 -3.67 15.79 10.63
CA VAL A 247 -3.55 17.06 9.90
C VAL A 247 -4.58 17.15 8.78
N ASN A 248 -4.97 18.36 8.37
CA ASN A 248 -5.90 18.59 7.25
C ASN A 248 -5.24 18.27 5.89
N LYS A 249 -5.08 16.98 5.65
CA LYS A 249 -4.63 16.37 4.40
C LYS A 249 -5.17 14.95 4.34
N TYR A 250 -5.54 14.50 3.14
CA TYR A 250 -6.09 13.15 2.93
C TYR A 250 -7.30 12.84 3.82
N MET A 251 -8.06 13.88 4.17
CA MET A 251 -9.23 13.82 5.05
C MET A 251 -8.92 13.37 6.49
N GLU A 252 -7.67 13.45 6.94
CA GLU A 252 -7.34 13.09 8.34
C GLU A 252 -7.77 14.15 9.36
N ASP A 253 -8.31 15.30 8.94
CA ASP A 253 -9.04 16.21 9.83
C ASP A 253 -10.47 15.73 10.13
N ASN A 254 -10.95 14.65 9.50
CA ASN A 254 -12.24 14.04 9.80
C ASN A 254 -12.09 13.01 10.94
N PRO A 255 -12.61 13.28 12.15
CA PRO A 255 -12.44 12.39 13.30
C PRO A 255 -13.17 11.05 13.15
N VAL A 256 -14.25 10.98 12.36
CA VAL A 256 -14.96 9.71 12.11
C VAL A 256 -14.07 8.76 11.32
N LEU A 257 -13.44 9.27 10.26
CA LEU A 257 -12.55 8.49 9.40
C LEU A 257 -11.32 8.02 10.18
N VAL A 258 -10.66 8.95 10.87
CA VAL A 258 -9.42 8.67 11.56
C VAL A 258 -9.64 7.73 12.75
N THR A 259 -10.72 7.91 13.50
CA THR A 259 -11.08 6.97 14.57
C THR A 259 -11.30 5.55 14.02
N ALA A 260 -11.96 5.41 12.86
CA ALA A 260 -12.13 4.10 12.23
C ALA A 260 -10.78 3.47 11.83
N TYR A 261 -9.86 4.24 11.25
CA TYR A 261 -8.50 3.75 10.94
C TYR A 261 -7.74 3.29 12.19
N THR A 262 -7.77 4.09 13.27
CA THR A 262 -7.08 3.75 14.52
C THR A 262 -7.67 2.48 15.15
N LEU A 263 -9.00 2.35 15.19
CA LEU A 263 -9.65 1.16 15.76
C LEU A 263 -9.32 -0.11 14.96
N LEU A 264 -9.24 -0.03 13.63
CA LEU A 264 -8.78 -1.14 12.80
C LEU A 264 -7.33 -1.50 13.13
N ALA A 265 -6.43 -0.52 13.26
CA ALA A 265 -5.04 -0.76 13.64
C ALA A 265 -4.91 -1.47 15.01
N LEU A 266 -5.68 -1.01 16.00
CA LEU A 266 -5.73 -1.59 17.35
C LEU A 266 -6.31 -3.01 17.35
N GLN A 267 -7.32 -3.27 16.52
CA GLN A 267 -7.89 -4.61 16.37
C GLN A 267 -6.83 -5.61 15.90
N GLU A 268 -6.01 -5.24 14.91
CA GLU A 268 -4.93 -6.11 14.41
C GLU A 268 -3.88 -6.38 15.50
N ALA A 269 -3.42 -5.33 16.20
CA ALA A 269 -2.45 -5.48 17.30
C ALA A 269 -2.99 -6.37 18.43
N GLN A 270 -4.26 -6.21 18.81
CA GLN A 270 -4.90 -7.01 19.85
C GLN A 270 -5.11 -8.46 19.41
N ALA A 271 -5.48 -8.70 18.15
CA ALA A 271 -5.66 -10.04 17.61
C ALA A 271 -4.33 -10.81 17.62
N ASP A 272 -3.25 -10.18 17.14
CA ASP A 272 -1.91 -10.77 17.15
C ASP A 272 -1.41 -11.08 18.57
N LEU A 273 -1.60 -10.16 19.53
CA LEU A 273 -1.27 -10.39 20.95
C LEU A 273 -2.02 -11.57 21.58
N LYS A 274 -3.28 -11.80 21.17
CA LYS A 274 -4.08 -12.93 21.66
C LYS A 274 -3.67 -14.25 21.02
N GLY A 275 -3.28 -14.22 19.73
CA GLY A 275 -2.81 -15.38 18.98
C GLY A 275 -1.39 -15.83 19.32
N ALA A 276 -0.58 -14.96 19.93
CA ALA A 276 0.78 -15.27 20.39
C ALA A 276 0.86 -16.09 21.70
N LYS A 277 -0.28 -16.58 22.21
CA LYS A 277 -0.36 -17.49 23.37
C LYS A 277 -0.34 -18.94 22.94
#